data_AF-A0A7S0LMS9-F1
#
_entry.id   AF-A0A7S0LMS9-F1
#
_cell.length_a   1.000
_cell.length_b   1.000
_cell.length_c   1.000
_cell.angle_alpha   90.00
_cell.angle_beta   90.00
_cell.angle_gamma   90.00
#
_symmetry.space_group_name_H-M   'P 1'
#
loop_
_entity.id
_entity.type
_entity.pdbx_description
1 polymer ?
#
loop_
_entity_poly.entity_id
_entity_poly.type
_entity_poly.pdbx_seq_one_letter_code
_entity_poly.pdbx_strand_id
1 'polypeptide(L)'
;MQPQLPQGFMPGFKNAGGVPTMDAFEMAKGGSSEAGLAKSLGFAGGPKFGQDATLWKNSAGVDDGAAEVDAKPPMAIGGYLEPSYHVFSNWKPLDIMHGIETALQQFGPGKKAMFVVDFGADLLKYKFSCTAYARNGQATVFVVCVFSVEDTESYAIEFQKRSGDAFDFRKIYVKCINSFKNMVDEAASSLPTPVFQPPMLDFPDEEQPTAEQLQMSVKPLQGMLESGYMDVMRQGVMGIVHQSLDKRLTKYLADEGCLKALLKGSQSRMEDVHRCCLTALANIAESCSEDALVRMVKLGVVRLAANHALSANKHVQRESARLLAGCCRCDSKLCGDAEVDELCQKLEQLQTHPNAMIQKHGREIVGKLRKA
;
A
#
# COMPACT_ATOMS: atom_id res chain seq x y z
N MET A 1 50.43 39.32 -7.26
CA MET A 1 50.78 38.30 -6.24
C MET A 1 49.61 37.34 -6.12
N GLN A 2 49.71 36.17 -6.76
CA GLN A 2 48.72 35.09 -6.66
C GLN A 2 49.23 34.07 -5.63
N PRO A 3 48.39 33.55 -4.71
CA PRO A 3 48.82 32.54 -3.76
C PRO A 3 48.82 31.15 -4.43
N GLN A 4 49.97 30.47 -4.35
CA GLN A 4 50.11 29.06 -4.72
C GLN A 4 49.52 28.16 -3.62
N LEU A 5 48.71 27.18 -4.01
CA LEU A 5 48.21 26.13 -3.12
C LEU A 5 49.25 24.99 -2.99
N PRO A 6 49.41 24.38 -1.81
CA PRO A 6 50.41 23.35 -1.57
C PRO A 6 49.98 22.00 -2.15
N GLN A 7 50.92 21.35 -2.86
CA GLN A 7 50.81 19.96 -3.29
C GLN A 7 50.97 19.02 -2.08
N GLY A 8 49.91 18.30 -1.74
CA GLY A 8 49.87 17.31 -0.66
C GLY A 8 49.64 15.89 -1.18
N PHE A 9 50.72 15.09 -1.14
CA PHE A 9 50.80 13.68 -0.75
C PHE A 9 49.56 12.77 -0.93
N MET A 10 49.66 11.78 -1.83
CA MET A 10 48.85 10.55 -1.81
C MET A 10 49.69 9.36 -1.34
N PRO A 11 49.27 8.58 -0.32
CA PRO A 11 49.83 7.26 -0.06
C PRO A 11 49.14 6.21 -0.92
N GLY A 12 49.95 5.43 -1.63
CA GLY A 12 49.51 4.34 -2.49
C GLY A 12 48.91 3.16 -1.73
N PHE A 13 47.74 2.72 -2.16
CA PHE A 13 47.18 1.42 -1.80
C PHE A 13 47.79 0.35 -2.70
N LYS A 14 48.53 -0.57 -2.07
CA LYS A 14 49.04 -1.79 -2.69
C LYS A 14 47.90 -2.81 -2.81
N ASN A 15 47.72 -3.31 -4.03
CA ASN A 15 46.93 -4.48 -4.37
C ASN A 15 47.52 -5.75 -3.73
N ALA A 16 46.69 -6.45 -2.96
CA ALA A 16 46.78 -7.87 -2.65
C ALA A 16 45.33 -8.31 -2.43
N GLY A 17 44.76 -9.38 -2.98
CA GLY A 17 45.24 -10.51 -3.75
C GLY A 17 44.14 -11.59 -3.63
N GLY A 18 44.02 -12.48 -4.60
CA GLY A 18 43.32 -13.75 -4.43
C GLY A 18 41.83 -13.77 -4.74
N VAL A 19 41.49 -14.11 -5.98
CA VAL A 19 40.21 -14.70 -6.35
C VAL A 19 40.31 -16.21 -6.11
N PRO A 20 39.44 -16.85 -5.31
CA PRO A 20 39.27 -18.29 -5.37
C PRO A 20 38.17 -18.62 -6.39
N THR A 21 38.58 -19.31 -7.45
CA THR A 21 37.72 -20.11 -8.33
C THR A 21 37.10 -21.25 -7.53
N MET A 22 35.78 -21.35 -7.51
CA MET A 22 35.08 -22.59 -7.14
C MET A 22 34.41 -23.18 -8.39
N ASP A 23 35.05 -24.24 -8.89
CA ASP A 23 34.41 -25.24 -9.73
C ASP A 23 33.51 -26.15 -8.88
N ALA A 24 32.45 -26.61 -9.55
CA ALA A 24 31.69 -27.85 -9.30
C ALA A 24 31.10 -28.07 -7.89
N PHE A 25 29.79 -27.90 -7.78
CA PHE A 25 28.99 -28.72 -6.87
C PHE A 25 27.84 -29.38 -7.62
N GLU A 26 27.95 -30.71 -7.67
CA GLU A 26 26.99 -31.67 -8.21
C GLU A 26 25.65 -31.67 -7.46
N MET A 27 24.67 -32.20 -8.17
CA MET A 27 23.34 -32.55 -7.73
C MET A 27 23.30 -33.33 -6.42
N ALA A 28 22.43 -32.93 -5.50
CA ALA A 28 21.84 -33.84 -4.53
C ALA A 28 20.31 -33.70 -4.55
N LYS A 29 19.65 -34.76 -5.03
CA LYS A 29 18.22 -35.02 -4.82
C LYS A 29 18.00 -35.39 -3.34
N GLY A 30 17.02 -34.76 -2.71
CA GLY A 30 16.41 -35.16 -1.44
C GLY A 30 15.24 -34.21 -1.19
N GLY A 31 13.99 -34.65 -1.14
CA GLY A 31 13.48 -35.72 -0.30
C GLY A 31 12.72 -35.05 0.84
N SER A 32 11.41 -34.93 0.65
CA SER A 32 10.43 -34.24 1.50
C SER A 32 10.39 -34.74 2.95
N SER A 33 10.32 -33.83 3.92
CA SER A 33 9.46 -33.97 5.12
C SER A 33 9.28 -32.63 5.84
N GLU A 34 8.32 -31.82 5.38
CA GLU A 34 7.75 -30.71 6.15
C GLU A 34 6.72 -31.24 7.17
N ALA A 35 7.20 -31.74 8.30
CA ALA A 35 6.35 -32.03 9.45
C ALA A 35 7.22 -32.11 10.72
N GLY A 36 7.71 -30.96 11.23
CA GLY A 36 8.53 -31.05 12.44
C GLY A 36 9.12 -29.79 13.05
N LEU A 37 8.73 -28.57 12.67
CA LEU A 37 9.37 -27.36 13.25
C LEU A 37 8.45 -26.16 13.53
N ALA A 38 7.12 -26.34 13.48
CA ALA A 38 6.15 -25.25 13.74
C ALA A 38 5.54 -25.26 15.15
N LYS A 39 6.16 -25.93 16.14
CA LYS A 39 5.57 -26.09 17.49
C LYS A 39 6.33 -25.46 18.66
N SER A 40 7.43 -24.71 18.44
CA SER A 40 8.25 -24.18 19.56
C SER A 40 8.26 -22.66 19.73
N LEU A 41 7.53 -21.88 18.93
CA LEU A 41 7.44 -20.43 19.12
C LEU A 41 5.96 -20.02 19.13
N GLY A 42 5.43 -19.82 20.33
CA GLY A 42 4.02 -19.52 20.62
C GLY A 42 3.52 -18.17 20.09
N PHE A 43 3.55 -17.96 18.78
CA PHE A 43 2.80 -16.90 18.11
C PHE A 43 1.41 -17.42 17.75
N ALA A 44 0.47 -17.24 18.67
CA ALA A 44 -0.94 -17.48 18.40
C ALA A 44 -1.52 -16.40 17.47
N GLY A 45 -1.99 -16.82 16.30
CA GLY A 45 -3.14 -16.27 15.58
C GLY A 45 -3.04 -14.84 15.04
N GLY A 46 -2.58 -14.70 13.79
CA GLY A 46 -2.95 -13.53 12.97
C GLY A 46 -4.46 -13.53 12.66
N PRO A 47 -5.11 -12.36 12.52
CA PRO A 47 -6.54 -12.28 12.26
C PRO A 47 -6.88 -12.95 10.93
N LYS A 48 -7.75 -13.97 10.98
CA LYS A 48 -8.39 -14.53 9.79
C LYS A 48 -9.33 -13.45 9.24
N PHE A 49 -8.91 -12.79 8.15
CA PHE A 49 -9.78 -11.88 7.41
C PHE A 49 -10.91 -12.68 6.75
N GLY A 50 -12.12 -12.55 7.29
CA GLY A 50 -13.34 -13.16 6.76
C GLY A 50 -13.69 -12.62 5.38
N GLN A 51 -14.25 -13.50 4.55
CA GLN A 51 -14.69 -13.23 3.18
C GLN A 51 -16.11 -12.64 3.08
N ASP A 52 -16.80 -12.38 4.20
CA ASP A 52 -18.20 -11.93 4.17
C ASP A 52 -18.32 -10.42 4.44
N ALA A 53 -18.13 -9.62 3.38
CA ALA A 53 -18.40 -8.18 3.39
C ALA A 53 -19.52 -7.80 2.39
N THR A 54 -20.41 -8.74 2.06
CA THR A 54 -21.62 -8.47 1.26
C THR A 54 -22.87 -8.83 2.04
N LEU A 55 -23.17 -8.07 3.08
CA LEU A 55 -24.42 -8.22 3.84
C LEU A 55 -25.05 -6.85 4.12
N TRP A 56 -25.09 -6.02 3.08
CA TRP A 56 -25.94 -4.83 3.01
C TRP A 56 -26.52 -4.65 1.61
N LYS A 57 -26.92 -5.78 0.98
CA LYS A 57 -27.81 -5.72 -0.18
C LYS A 57 -29.24 -5.63 0.34
N ASN A 58 -29.79 -4.42 0.29
CA ASN A 58 -31.22 -4.08 0.28
C ASN A 58 -32.16 -5.28 0.46
N SER A 59 -32.42 -5.66 1.71
CA SER A 59 -33.59 -6.45 2.10
C SER A 59 -34.81 -5.53 2.14
N ALA A 60 -35.14 -4.93 1.00
CA ALA A 60 -36.49 -4.43 0.77
C ALA A 60 -37.36 -5.65 0.45
N GLY A 61 -37.82 -6.36 1.48
CA GLY A 61 -38.85 -7.39 1.34
C GLY A 61 -38.55 -8.79 1.86
N VAL A 62 -37.76 -8.95 2.93
CA VAL A 62 -37.76 -10.19 3.72
C VAL A 62 -38.03 -9.84 5.18
N ASP A 63 -39.25 -10.16 5.60
CA ASP A 63 -39.80 -10.00 6.94
C ASP A 63 -39.36 -11.21 7.78
N ASP A 64 -38.06 -11.30 8.07
CA ASP A 64 -37.51 -12.30 9.00
C ASP A 64 -37.10 -11.58 10.27
N GLY A 65 -37.69 -11.98 11.40
CA GLY A 65 -37.49 -11.42 12.73
C GLY A 65 -36.05 -11.49 13.23
N ALA A 66 -35.20 -10.60 12.70
CA ALA A 66 -33.92 -10.28 13.26
C ALA A 66 -34.18 -9.65 14.63
N ALA A 67 -33.86 -10.39 15.70
CA ALA A 67 -33.84 -9.85 17.04
C ALA A 67 -33.09 -8.51 17.00
N GLU A 68 -33.82 -7.44 17.29
CA GLU A 68 -33.31 -6.08 17.30
C GLU A 68 -32.11 -6.08 18.25
N VAL A 69 -30.90 -5.95 17.70
CA VAL A 69 -29.66 -5.90 18.47
C VAL A 69 -29.62 -4.51 19.11
N ASP A 70 -30.43 -4.34 20.15
CA ASP A 70 -30.52 -3.15 20.98
C ASP A 70 -29.36 -3.09 22.00
N ALA A 71 -28.28 -3.81 21.72
CA ALA A 71 -27.10 -3.84 22.56
C ALA A 71 -26.44 -2.46 22.51
N LYS A 72 -26.51 -1.70 23.61
CA LYS A 72 -25.81 -0.42 23.71
C LYS A 72 -24.31 -0.60 23.42
N PRO A 73 -23.65 0.38 22.76
CA PRO A 73 -22.21 0.37 22.61
C PRO A 73 -21.51 0.20 23.97
N PRO A 74 -20.35 -0.45 24.02
CA PRO A 74 -19.62 -0.59 25.27
C PRO A 74 -19.16 0.79 25.77
N MET A 75 -18.97 0.92 27.09
CA MET A 75 -18.23 2.06 27.65
C MET A 75 -16.74 1.94 27.28
N ALA A 76 -16.07 3.09 27.14
CA ALA A 76 -14.63 3.11 26.93
C ALA A 76 -13.91 2.44 28.12
N ILE A 77 -12.98 1.52 27.84
CA ILE A 77 -12.24 0.79 28.87
C ILE A 77 -11.42 1.80 29.70
N GLY A 78 -11.74 1.91 30.99
CA GLY A 78 -11.11 2.87 31.89
C GLY A 78 -11.67 4.30 31.83
N GLY A 79 -12.73 4.55 31.06
CA GLY A 79 -13.38 5.86 30.98
C GLY A 79 -12.58 6.96 30.26
N TYR A 80 -11.42 6.62 29.68
CA TYR A 80 -10.57 7.57 28.98
C TYR A 80 -10.68 7.38 27.46
N LEU A 81 -11.02 8.48 26.77
CA LEU A 81 -10.94 8.61 25.31
C LEU A 81 -9.63 9.33 24.93
N GLU A 82 -9.04 8.99 23.79
CA GLU A 82 -7.85 9.69 23.29
C GLU A 82 -8.21 11.16 22.98
N PRO A 83 -7.56 12.18 23.60
CA PRO A 83 -8.04 13.57 23.56
C PRO A 83 -8.13 14.23 22.17
N SER A 84 -7.39 13.73 21.17
CA SER A 84 -7.16 14.36 19.87
C SER A 84 -7.90 13.69 18.72
N TYR A 85 -8.36 12.46 18.90
CA TYR A 85 -8.93 11.61 17.84
C TYR A 85 -10.29 11.01 18.22
N HIS A 86 -11.10 11.75 18.99
CA HIS A 86 -12.51 11.42 19.21
C HIS A 86 -13.43 12.59 18.87
N VAL A 87 -14.67 12.26 18.53
CA VAL A 87 -15.78 13.22 18.38
C VAL A 87 -17.02 12.67 19.07
N PHE A 88 -17.93 13.55 19.46
CA PHE A 88 -19.20 13.16 20.07
C PHE A 88 -20.37 13.27 19.09
N SER A 89 -21.37 12.40 19.26
CA SER A 89 -22.58 12.39 18.45
C SER A 89 -23.78 11.96 19.30
N ASN A 90 -24.93 12.58 19.07
CA ASN A 90 -26.22 12.19 19.69
C ASN A 90 -27.06 11.29 18.77
N TRP A 91 -26.49 10.84 17.66
CA TRP A 91 -27.18 9.97 16.72
C TRP A 91 -27.27 8.54 17.27
N LYS A 92 -28.23 7.74 16.76
CA LYS A 92 -28.31 6.34 17.18
C LYS A 92 -27.03 5.60 16.77
N PRO A 93 -26.56 4.63 17.57
CA PRO A 93 -25.31 3.92 17.28
C PRO A 93 -25.27 3.28 15.89
N LEU A 94 -26.39 2.73 15.41
CA LEU A 94 -26.45 2.13 14.06
C LEU A 94 -26.32 3.19 12.96
N ASP A 95 -26.92 4.37 13.15
CA ASP A 95 -26.76 5.47 12.20
C ASP A 95 -25.31 5.98 12.18
N ILE A 96 -24.67 6.06 13.36
CA ILE A 96 -23.23 6.37 13.50
C ILE A 96 -22.37 5.36 12.71
N MET A 97 -22.61 4.07 12.92
CA MET A 97 -21.87 3.02 12.21
C MET A 97 -22.05 3.15 10.70
N HIS A 98 -23.28 3.40 10.23
CA HIS A 98 -23.56 3.61 8.81
C HIS A 98 -22.88 4.88 8.25
N GLY A 99 -22.85 5.96 9.02
CA GLY A 99 -22.14 7.20 8.66
C GLY A 99 -20.63 7.00 8.52
N ILE A 100 -20.02 6.26 9.46
CA ILE A 100 -18.59 5.90 9.41
C ILE A 100 -18.31 5.03 8.18
N GLU A 101 -19.11 3.99 7.94
CA GLU A 101 -18.96 3.13 6.78
C GLU A 101 -19.03 3.94 5.48
N THR A 102 -20.05 4.80 5.35
CA THR A 102 -20.21 5.67 4.18
C THR A 102 -18.99 6.56 3.98
N ALA A 103 -18.43 7.14 5.05
CA ALA A 103 -17.23 7.95 4.97
C ALA A 103 -15.99 7.13 4.57
N LEU A 104 -15.83 5.92 5.08
CA LEU A 104 -14.73 5.02 4.72
C LEU A 104 -14.81 4.58 3.25
N GLN A 105 -16.02 4.33 2.73
CA GLN A 105 -16.25 3.98 1.32
C GLN A 105 -15.85 5.12 0.36
N GLN A 106 -15.84 6.39 0.81
CA GLN A 106 -15.33 7.52 0.01
C GLN A 106 -13.82 7.49 -0.22
N PHE A 107 -13.07 6.64 0.49
CA PHE A 107 -11.66 6.37 0.20
C PHE A 107 -11.52 5.25 -0.86
N GLY A 108 -12.35 5.33 -1.89
CA GLY A 108 -12.38 4.38 -3.00
C GLY A 108 -11.35 4.66 -4.10
N PRO A 109 -11.25 3.75 -5.08
CA PRO A 109 -10.28 3.81 -6.18
C PRO A 109 -10.63 4.89 -7.21
N GLY A 110 -10.34 6.15 -6.87
CA GLY A 110 -10.38 7.28 -7.81
C GLY A 110 -8.99 7.64 -8.34
N LYS A 111 -8.89 8.11 -9.58
CA LYS A 111 -7.60 8.61 -10.16
C LYS A 111 -6.94 9.72 -9.33
N LYS A 112 -7.67 10.36 -8.42
CA LYS A 112 -7.18 11.39 -7.48
C LYS A 112 -7.24 10.96 -6.00
N ALA A 113 -7.62 9.72 -5.71
CA ALA A 113 -7.67 9.24 -4.33
C ALA A 113 -6.24 9.15 -3.76
N MET A 114 -6.03 9.77 -2.60
CA MET A 114 -4.77 9.75 -1.86
C MET A 114 -4.57 8.41 -1.14
N PHE A 115 -5.66 7.82 -0.67
CA PHE A 115 -5.69 6.54 0.04
C PHE A 115 -6.76 5.64 -0.55
N VAL A 116 -6.52 4.33 -0.46
CA VAL A 116 -7.56 3.31 -0.58
C VAL A 116 -7.70 2.62 0.77
N VAL A 117 -8.89 2.62 1.35
CA VAL A 117 -9.13 2.03 2.68
C VAL A 117 -9.88 0.71 2.55
N ASP A 118 -9.25 -0.36 3.02
CA ASP A 118 -9.93 -1.63 3.24
C ASP A 118 -10.41 -1.66 4.70
N PHE A 119 -11.65 -2.07 4.94
CA PHE A 119 -12.20 -2.15 6.30
C PHE A 119 -13.10 -3.38 6.48
N GLY A 120 -13.26 -3.78 7.74
CA GLY A 120 -14.24 -4.78 8.17
C GLY A 120 -14.97 -4.30 9.42
N ALA A 121 -16.29 -4.47 9.45
CA ALA A 121 -17.15 -4.07 10.57
C ALA A 121 -17.41 -5.26 11.52
N ASP A 122 -17.34 -4.99 12.82
CA ASP A 122 -17.81 -5.85 13.90
C ASP A 122 -18.93 -5.08 14.62
N LEU A 123 -20.16 -5.28 14.14
CA LEU A 123 -21.33 -4.51 14.60
C LEU A 123 -21.66 -4.81 16.07
N LEU A 124 -21.39 -6.04 16.54
CA LEU A 124 -21.59 -6.42 17.94
C LEU A 124 -20.65 -5.67 18.88
N LYS A 125 -19.49 -5.24 18.39
CA LYS A 125 -18.51 -4.46 19.16
C LYS A 125 -18.48 -2.99 18.77
N TYR A 126 -19.41 -2.54 17.89
CA TYR A 126 -19.43 -1.18 17.35
C TYR A 126 -18.05 -0.71 16.85
N LYS A 127 -17.39 -1.58 16.08
CA LYS A 127 -15.96 -1.42 15.72
C LYS A 127 -15.71 -1.63 14.23
N PHE A 128 -14.91 -0.76 13.63
CA PHE A 128 -14.32 -0.97 12.31
C PHE A 128 -12.82 -1.23 12.44
N SER A 129 -12.33 -2.31 11.81
CA SER A 129 -10.90 -2.56 11.65
C SER A 129 -10.47 -2.12 10.25
N CYS A 130 -9.60 -1.12 10.16
CA CYS A 130 -9.29 -0.43 8.92
C CYS A 130 -7.81 -0.54 8.58
N THR A 131 -7.51 -0.69 7.29
CA THR A 131 -6.17 -0.56 6.73
C THR A 131 -6.22 0.38 5.54
N ALA A 132 -5.65 1.57 5.70
CA ALA A 132 -5.48 2.53 4.62
C ALA A 132 -4.16 2.28 3.89
N TYR A 133 -4.21 2.27 2.57
CA TYR A 133 -3.03 2.16 1.72
C TYR A 133 -2.82 3.46 0.97
N ALA A 134 -1.69 4.11 1.25
CA ALA A 134 -1.24 5.27 0.49
C ALA A 134 -0.70 4.84 -0.88
N ARG A 135 -0.66 5.78 -1.84
CA ARG A 135 -0.09 5.53 -3.19
C ARG A 135 1.37 5.09 -3.18
N ASN A 136 2.09 5.36 -2.10
CA ASN A 136 3.46 4.94 -1.92
C ASN A 136 3.58 3.51 -1.34
N GLY A 137 2.48 2.75 -1.26
CA GLY A 137 2.48 1.37 -0.78
C GLY A 137 2.57 1.24 0.74
N GLN A 138 2.69 2.35 1.48
CA GLN A 138 2.62 2.35 2.94
C GLN A 138 1.20 2.03 3.39
N ALA A 139 1.12 1.22 4.45
CA ALA A 139 -0.13 0.86 5.10
C ALA A 139 -0.24 1.56 6.46
N THR A 140 -1.38 2.18 6.71
CA THR A 140 -1.76 2.79 7.98
C THR A 140 -2.93 2.00 8.55
N VAL A 141 -2.67 1.25 9.63
CA VAL A 141 -3.67 0.42 10.30
C VAL A 141 -4.27 1.23 11.43
N PHE A 142 -5.60 1.28 11.48
CA PHE A 142 -6.33 1.98 12.52
C PHE A 142 -7.66 1.29 12.82
N VAL A 143 -8.27 1.66 13.93
CA VAL A 143 -9.57 1.17 14.36
C VAL A 143 -10.49 2.37 14.56
N VAL A 144 -11.76 2.24 14.22
CA VAL A 144 -12.80 3.19 14.62
C VAL A 144 -13.74 2.48 15.58
N CYS A 145 -13.94 3.01 16.77
CA CYS A 145 -14.84 2.46 17.79
C CYS A 145 -15.92 3.48 18.13
N VAL A 146 -17.13 3.00 18.40
CA VAL A 146 -18.20 3.81 19.02
C VAL A 146 -18.37 3.34 20.46
N PHE A 147 -18.34 4.29 21.39
CA PHE A 147 -18.52 4.05 22.82
C PHE A 147 -19.73 4.81 23.36
N SER A 148 -20.39 4.24 24.36
CA SER A 148 -21.37 4.97 25.16
C SER A 148 -20.66 5.88 26.16
N VAL A 149 -21.15 7.10 26.34
CA VAL A 149 -20.67 8.03 27.37
C VAL A 149 -21.55 7.91 28.61
N GLU A 150 -20.94 7.82 29.79
CA GLU A 150 -21.65 7.66 31.07
C GLU A 150 -22.66 8.80 31.29
N ASP A 151 -23.85 8.45 31.78
CA ASP A 151 -24.93 9.39 32.13
C ASP A 151 -25.36 10.38 31.04
N THR A 152 -25.11 10.06 29.77
CA THR A 152 -25.57 10.86 28.63
C THR A 152 -26.19 9.98 27.55
N GLU A 153 -27.02 10.57 26.69
CA GLU A 153 -27.50 9.94 25.45
C GLU A 153 -26.52 10.12 24.29
N SER A 154 -25.31 10.58 24.59
CA SER A 154 -24.25 10.85 23.62
C SER A 154 -23.32 9.65 23.46
N TYR A 155 -22.75 9.54 22.27
CA TYR A 155 -21.79 8.50 21.91
C TYR A 155 -20.47 9.14 21.49
N ALA A 156 -19.37 8.50 21.86
CA ALA A 156 -18.04 8.90 21.44
C ALA A 156 -17.57 8.03 20.27
N ILE A 157 -17.10 8.66 19.19
CA ILE A 157 -16.50 8.00 18.03
C ILE A 157 -14.99 8.23 18.11
N GLU A 158 -14.24 7.17 18.38
CA GLU A 158 -12.78 7.25 18.56
C GLU A 158 -12.03 6.58 17.40
N PHE A 159 -11.02 7.26 16.88
CA PHE A 159 -10.09 6.76 15.88
C PHE A 159 -8.75 6.40 16.54
N GLN A 160 -8.41 5.12 16.55
CA GLN A 160 -7.21 4.61 17.20
C GLN A 160 -6.18 4.13 16.17
N LYS A 161 -5.10 4.89 15.96
CA LYS A 161 -3.98 4.45 15.11
C LYS A 161 -3.27 3.25 15.76
N ARG A 162 -3.10 2.16 15.00
CA ARG A 162 -2.36 0.96 15.44
C ARG A 162 -0.95 0.90 14.85
N SER A 163 -0.78 1.28 13.59
CA SER A 163 0.52 1.35 12.93
C SER A 163 0.50 2.28 11.71
N GLY A 164 1.66 2.53 11.11
CA GLY A 164 1.81 3.41 9.93
C GLY A 164 2.02 4.89 10.24
N ASP A 165 2.00 5.71 9.20
CA ASP A 165 2.34 7.13 9.25
C ASP A 165 1.26 7.98 9.94
N ALA A 166 1.69 8.88 10.83
CA ALA A 166 0.78 9.71 11.64
C ALA A 166 0.13 10.83 10.82
N PHE A 167 0.82 11.38 9.81
CA PHE A 167 0.25 12.43 8.96
C PHE A 167 -0.81 11.85 8.04
N ASP A 168 -0.58 10.68 7.49
CA ASP A 168 -1.57 9.96 6.68
C ASP A 168 -2.78 9.58 7.52
N PHE A 169 -2.57 9.04 8.73
CA PHE A 169 -3.67 8.82 9.68
C PHE A 169 -4.47 10.10 9.94
N ARG A 170 -3.80 11.24 10.21
CA ARG A 170 -4.45 12.53 10.42
C ARG A 170 -5.27 12.97 9.22
N LYS A 171 -4.75 12.84 7.99
CA LYS A 171 -5.49 13.18 6.76
C LYS A 171 -6.74 12.32 6.60
N ILE A 172 -6.63 11.02 6.89
CA ILE A 172 -7.76 10.08 6.87
C ILE A 172 -8.80 10.49 7.92
N TYR A 173 -8.37 10.71 9.16
CA TYR A 173 -9.23 11.17 10.25
C TYR A 173 -9.99 12.45 9.87
N VAL A 174 -9.28 13.52 9.48
CA VAL A 174 -9.90 14.80 9.10
C VAL A 174 -10.92 14.63 7.98
N LYS A 175 -10.60 13.82 6.96
CA LYS A 175 -11.54 13.57 5.87
C LYS A 175 -12.74 12.76 6.33
N CYS A 176 -12.58 11.76 7.20
CA CYS A 176 -13.70 11.02 7.79
C CYS A 176 -14.63 11.95 8.58
N ILE A 177 -14.08 12.72 9.53
CA ILE A 177 -14.84 13.67 10.36
C ILE A 177 -15.62 14.66 9.48
N ASN A 178 -14.98 15.21 8.44
CA ASN A 178 -15.64 16.12 7.51
C ASN A 178 -16.80 15.46 6.74
N SER A 179 -16.70 14.17 6.41
CA SER A 179 -17.73 13.45 5.67
C SER A 179 -18.99 13.17 6.49
N PHE A 180 -18.88 13.08 7.82
CA PHE A 180 -20.03 12.96 8.73
C PHE A 180 -20.15 14.15 9.69
N LYS A 181 -19.71 15.33 9.26
CA LYS A 181 -19.72 16.54 10.10
C LYS A 181 -21.11 16.85 10.68
N ASN A 182 -22.18 16.59 9.93
CA ASN A 182 -23.56 16.79 10.38
C ASN A 182 -23.97 15.86 11.54
N MET A 183 -23.21 14.81 11.78
CA MET A 183 -23.42 13.87 12.88
C MET A 183 -22.61 14.24 14.12
N VAL A 184 -21.60 15.10 13.98
CA VAL A 184 -20.75 15.54 15.08
C VAL A 184 -21.44 16.68 15.81
N ASP A 185 -21.58 16.54 17.12
CA ASP A 185 -22.07 17.62 17.98
C ASP A 185 -20.93 18.64 18.18
N GLU A 186 -20.99 19.77 17.46
CA GLU A 186 -19.99 20.84 17.55
C GLU A 186 -19.91 21.44 18.96
N ALA A 187 -20.99 21.39 19.75
CA ALA A 187 -20.97 21.90 21.12
C ALA A 187 -20.20 20.97 22.06
N ALA A 188 -20.33 19.65 21.86
CA ALA A 188 -19.62 18.63 22.66
C ALA A 188 -18.16 18.42 22.23
N SER A 189 -17.79 18.72 20.98
CA SER A 189 -16.43 18.58 20.45
C SER A 189 -15.51 19.80 20.69
N SER A 190 -15.90 20.75 21.55
CA SER A 190 -15.21 22.01 21.80
C SER A 190 -13.94 21.90 22.68
N LEU A 191 -13.07 20.93 22.39
CA LEU A 191 -11.69 20.98 22.88
C LEU A 191 -10.84 21.72 21.86
N PRO A 192 -10.25 22.88 22.20
CA PRO A 192 -9.38 23.61 21.29
C PRO A 192 -8.15 22.74 21.02
N THR A 193 -8.14 22.05 19.87
CA THR A 193 -6.92 21.41 19.40
C THR A 193 -5.97 22.55 19.01
N PRO A 194 -4.83 22.73 19.68
CA PRO A 194 -3.86 23.74 19.25
C PRO A 194 -3.46 23.40 17.82
N VAL A 195 -3.91 24.24 16.87
CA VAL A 195 -3.51 24.12 15.48
C VAL A 195 -2.06 24.57 15.43
N PHE A 196 -1.14 23.62 15.57
CA PHE A 196 0.25 23.86 15.24
C PHE A 196 0.31 24.16 13.74
N GLN A 197 0.34 25.44 13.40
CA GLN A 197 0.71 25.90 12.08
C GLN A 197 2.23 26.01 12.10
N PRO A 198 2.99 25.03 11.57
CA PRO A 198 4.42 25.21 11.42
C PRO A 198 4.66 26.48 10.60
N PRO A 199 5.64 27.32 10.97
CA PRO A 199 6.01 28.47 10.17
C PRO A 199 6.29 28.00 8.74
N MET A 200 5.71 28.69 7.76
CA MET A 200 6.04 28.44 6.37
C MET A 200 7.53 28.76 6.19
N LEU A 201 8.32 27.73 5.91
CA LEU A 201 9.70 27.93 5.50
C LEU A 201 9.66 28.50 4.08
N ASP A 202 10.23 29.68 3.90
CA ASP A 202 10.51 30.24 2.57
C ASP A 202 11.62 29.39 1.94
N PHE A 203 11.21 28.41 1.15
CA PHE A 203 12.14 27.72 0.27
C PHE A 203 12.40 28.64 -0.93
N PRO A 204 13.67 28.89 -1.28
CA PRO A 204 13.97 29.64 -2.50
C PRO A 204 13.31 28.95 -3.70
N ASP A 205 12.90 29.72 -4.70
CA ASP A 205 12.35 29.18 -5.96
C ASP A 205 13.29 28.06 -6.46
N GLU A 206 12.85 26.81 -6.32
CA GLU A 206 13.67 25.63 -6.58
C GLU A 206 14.08 25.64 -8.05
N GLU A 207 15.36 25.91 -8.31
CA GLU A 207 15.95 25.66 -9.61
C GLU A 207 15.64 24.21 -10.00
N GLN A 208 15.15 24.01 -11.23
CA GLN A 208 14.79 22.68 -11.67
C GLN A 208 16.04 21.78 -11.63
N PRO A 209 15.98 20.62 -10.95
CA PRO A 209 17.12 19.74 -10.82
C PRO A 209 17.60 19.26 -12.19
N THR A 210 18.91 19.24 -12.38
CA THR A 210 19.55 18.76 -13.62
C THR A 210 19.34 17.26 -13.79
N ALA A 211 19.48 16.77 -15.03
CA ALA A 211 19.40 15.33 -15.33
C ALA A 211 20.38 14.49 -14.49
N GLU A 212 21.57 15.02 -14.25
CA GLU A 212 22.60 14.37 -13.44
C GLU A 212 22.20 14.30 -11.96
N GLN A 213 21.66 15.39 -11.40
CA GLN A 213 21.13 15.41 -10.03
C GLN A 213 19.99 14.40 -9.84
N LEU A 214 19.08 14.32 -10.81
CA LEU A 214 18.01 13.33 -10.82
C LEU A 214 18.54 11.89 -10.89
N GLN A 215 19.59 11.63 -11.67
CA GLN A 215 20.20 10.31 -11.73
C GLN A 215 20.95 9.96 -10.43
N MET A 216 21.68 10.92 -9.86
CA MET A 216 22.42 10.75 -8.60
C MET A 216 21.50 10.50 -7.41
N SER A 217 20.24 10.97 -7.44
CA SER A 217 19.27 10.70 -6.37
C SER A 217 18.71 9.27 -6.41
N VAL A 218 18.69 8.61 -7.59
CA VAL A 218 18.15 7.25 -7.76
C VAL A 218 19.17 6.17 -7.41
N LYS A 219 20.44 6.33 -7.81
CA LYS A 219 21.48 5.29 -7.65
C LYS A 219 21.68 4.81 -6.20
N PRO A 220 21.75 5.67 -5.17
CA PRO A 220 21.88 5.23 -3.79
C PRO A 220 20.69 4.37 -3.35
N LEU A 221 19.47 4.73 -3.77
CA LEU A 221 18.26 3.97 -3.41
C LEU A 221 18.24 2.59 -4.07
N GLN A 222 18.72 2.47 -5.31
CA GLN A 222 18.94 1.17 -5.95
C GLN A 222 19.94 0.32 -5.15
N GLY A 223 21.08 0.89 -4.77
CA GLY A 223 22.09 0.19 -3.95
C GLY A 223 21.54 -0.26 -2.59
N MET A 224 20.68 0.56 -1.97
CA MET A 224 19.98 0.18 -0.74
C MET A 224 19.02 -0.99 -0.95
N LEU A 225 18.22 -0.97 -2.04
CA LEU A 225 17.32 -2.07 -2.41
C LEU A 225 18.07 -3.39 -2.68
N GLU A 226 19.28 -3.31 -3.23
CA GLU A 226 20.12 -4.49 -3.52
C GLU A 226 20.94 -4.98 -2.31
N SER A 227 20.91 -4.25 -1.19
CA SER A 227 21.66 -4.61 0.01
C SER A 227 21.18 -5.92 0.64
N GLY A 228 22.08 -6.59 1.38
CA GLY A 228 21.74 -7.77 2.18
C GLY A 228 21.04 -7.44 3.51
N TYR A 229 20.91 -6.15 3.85
CA TYR A 229 20.35 -5.68 5.11
C TYR A 229 18.87 -5.30 4.92
N MET A 230 18.00 -5.95 5.68
CA MET A 230 16.55 -5.91 5.46
C MET A 230 15.92 -4.53 5.71
N ASP A 231 16.42 -3.83 6.72
CA ASP A 231 16.06 -2.45 7.06
C ASP A 231 16.50 -1.49 5.96
N VAL A 232 17.73 -1.62 5.46
CA VAL A 232 18.27 -0.81 4.36
C VAL A 232 17.48 -1.05 3.07
N MET A 233 17.18 -2.32 2.75
CA MET A 233 16.34 -2.70 1.62
C MET A 233 14.94 -2.07 1.69
N ARG A 234 14.32 -2.11 2.88
CA ARG A 234 13.01 -1.49 3.12
C ARG A 234 13.06 0.02 2.90
N GLN A 235 14.08 0.71 3.41
CA GLN A 235 14.21 2.16 3.19
C GLN A 235 14.49 2.49 1.72
N GLY A 236 15.34 1.70 1.06
CA GLY A 236 15.67 1.86 -0.35
C GLY A 236 14.42 1.77 -1.23
N VAL A 237 13.60 0.72 -1.05
CA VAL A 237 12.37 0.56 -1.82
C VAL A 237 11.35 1.65 -1.50
N MET A 238 11.20 2.07 -0.24
CA MET A 238 10.29 3.15 0.13
C MET A 238 10.68 4.47 -0.53
N GLY A 239 11.98 4.78 -0.57
CA GLY A 239 12.52 5.92 -1.31
C GLY A 239 12.20 5.81 -2.80
N ILE A 240 12.45 4.66 -3.43
CA ILE A 240 12.13 4.44 -4.85
C ILE A 240 10.64 4.63 -5.12
N VAL A 241 9.76 4.10 -4.25
CA VAL A 241 8.32 4.28 -4.43
C VAL A 241 7.96 5.76 -4.35
N HIS A 242 8.51 6.52 -3.41
CA HIS A 242 8.26 7.96 -3.33
C HIS A 242 8.71 8.68 -4.61
N GLN A 243 9.92 8.40 -5.08
CA GLN A 243 10.46 9.00 -6.32
C GLN A 243 9.69 8.57 -7.57
N SER A 244 9.09 7.37 -7.58
CA SER A 244 8.28 6.87 -8.71
C SER A 244 6.97 7.65 -8.94
N LEU A 245 6.55 8.47 -7.97
CA LEU A 245 5.41 9.38 -8.14
C LEU A 245 5.79 10.64 -8.93
N ASP A 246 7.08 10.98 -9.02
CA ASP A 246 7.57 12.08 -9.86
C ASP A 246 7.85 11.59 -11.28
N LYS A 247 7.12 12.15 -12.24
CA LYS A 247 7.26 11.83 -13.67
C LYS A 247 8.66 12.13 -14.21
N ARG A 248 9.35 13.12 -13.64
CA ARG A 248 10.73 13.49 -14.03
C ARG A 248 11.72 12.39 -13.68
N LEU A 249 11.51 11.72 -12.54
CA LEU A 249 12.36 10.64 -12.06
C LEU A 249 12.01 9.28 -12.66
N THR A 250 10.77 9.12 -13.11
CA THR A 250 10.27 7.86 -13.69
C THR A 250 11.15 7.37 -14.85
N LYS A 251 11.69 8.26 -15.69
CA LYS A 251 12.60 7.88 -16.79
C LYS A 251 13.87 7.18 -16.28
N TYR A 252 14.45 7.66 -15.17
CA TYR A 252 15.67 7.10 -14.58
C TYR A 252 15.36 5.83 -13.78
N LEU A 253 14.18 5.76 -13.15
CA LEU A 253 13.70 4.54 -12.50
C LEU A 253 13.36 3.42 -13.49
N ALA A 254 12.99 3.79 -14.72
CA ALA A 254 12.77 2.87 -15.84
C ALA A 254 14.07 2.50 -16.60
N ASP A 255 15.23 2.84 -16.05
CA ASP A 255 16.51 2.29 -16.46
C ASP A 255 16.61 0.79 -16.09
N GLU A 256 17.38 0.04 -16.86
CA GLU A 256 17.46 -1.42 -16.71
C GLU A 256 18.01 -1.84 -15.33
N GLY A 257 18.91 -1.07 -14.72
CA GLY A 257 19.46 -1.38 -13.39
C GLY A 257 18.38 -1.40 -12.31
N CYS A 258 17.62 -0.31 -12.18
CA CYS A 258 16.59 -0.18 -11.16
C CYS A 258 15.41 -1.14 -11.41
N LEU A 259 15.01 -1.35 -12.66
CA LEU A 259 13.97 -2.34 -12.99
C LEU A 259 14.37 -3.75 -12.53
N LYS A 260 15.58 -4.24 -12.84
CA LYS A 260 16.04 -5.56 -12.37
C LYS A 260 16.02 -5.68 -10.85
N ALA A 261 16.47 -4.64 -10.14
CA ALA A 261 16.43 -4.60 -8.68
C ALA A 261 14.99 -4.70 -8.14
N LEU A 262 14.05 -3.95 -8.74
CA LEU A 262 12.64 -3.99 -8.38
C LEU A 262 11.98 -5.34 -8.69
N LEU A 263 12.28 -5.97 -9.82
CA LEU A 263 11.78 -7.32 -10.15
C LEU A 263 12.32 -8.38 -9.18
N LYS A 264 13.57 -8.25 -8.73
CA LYS A 264 14.13 -9.14 -7.70
C LYS A 264 13.44 -8.90 -6.35
N GLY A 265 13.24 -7.64 -5.97
CA GLY A 265 12.60 -7.25 -4.72
C GLY A 265 11.11 -7.62 -4.64
N SER A 266 10.39 -7.62 -5.76
CA SER A 266 8.99 -8.09 -5.80
C SER A 266 8.84 -9.59 -5.53
N GLN A 267 9.93 -10.37 -5.60
CA GLN A 267 9.95 -11.78 -5.21
C GLN A 267 10.46 -11.99 -3.77
N SER A 268 10.69 -10.91 -3.02
CA SER A 268 11.16 -10.99 -1.64
C SER A 268 10.13 -11.70 -0.75
N ARG A 269 10.64 -12.49 0.20
CA ARG A 269 9.81 -13.07 1.27
C ARG A 269 9.33 -12.01 2.26
N MET A 270 9.98 -10.83 2.29
CA MET A 270 9.51 -9.71 3.10
C MET A 270 8.32 -9.06 2.44
N GLU A 271 7.15 -9.18 3.07
CA GLU A 271 5.89 -8.67 2.54
C GLU A 271 5.96 -7.17 2.22
N ASP A 272 6.59 -6.35 3.09
CA ASP A 272 6.71 -4.92 2.86
C ASP A 272 7.57 -4.58 1.63
N VAL A 273 8.69 -5.28 1.43
CA VAL A 273 9.57 -5.06 0.28
C VAL A 273 8.87 -5.51 -1.00
N HIS A 274 8.30 -6.72 -0.99
CA HIS A 274 7.52 -7.26 -2.11
C HIS A 274 6.42 -6.27 -2.51
N ARG A 275 5.61 -5.83 -1.54
CA ARG A 275 4.53 -4.87 -1.76
C ARG A 275 5.03 -3.57 -2.36
N CYS A 276 6.03 -2.94 -1.74
CA CYS A 276 6.58 -1.66 -2.20
C CYS A 276 7.23 -1.79 -3.59
N CYS A 277 7.93 -2.89 -3.90
CA CYS A 277 8.50 -3.11 -5.23
C CYS A 277 7.41 -3.17 -6.31
N LEU A 278 6.30 -3.88 -6.06
CA LEU A 278 5.16 -3.90 -6.98
C LEU A 278 4.51 -2.52 -7.14
N THR A 279 4.37 -1.76 -6.05
CA THR A 279 3.87 -0.38 -6.11
C THR A 279 4.77 0.51 -6.96
N ALA A 280 6.09 0.43 -6.78
CA ALA A 280 7.05 1.20 -7.58
C ALA A 280 6.96 0.83 -9.07
N LEU A 281 6.94 -0.47 -9.39
CA LEU A 281 6.78 -0.95 -10.76
C LEU A 281 5.47 -0.44 -11.37
N ALA A 282 4.36 -0.48 -10.64
CA ALA A 282 3.07 0.01 -11.11
C ALA A 282 3.06 1.53 -11.35
N ASN A 283 3.69 2.32 -10.47
CA ASN A 283 3.87 3.76 -10.66
C ASN A 283 4.70 4.07 -11.91
N ILE A 284 5.81 3.35 -12.10
CA ILE A 284 6.66 3.48 -13.28
C ILE A 284 5.85 3.13 -14.53
N ALA A 285 5.18 1.98 -14.54
CA ALA A 285 4.38 1.52 -15.67
C ALA A 285 3.23 2.48 -16.01
N GLU A 286 2.73 3.29 -15.08
CA GLU A 286 1.70 4.30 -15.33
C GLU A 286 2.23 5.61 -15.93
N SER A 287 3.49 5.94 -15.70
CA SER A 287 4.07 7.26 -16.02
C SER A 287 5.24 7.23 -17.00
N CYS A 288 5.78 6.05 -17.34
CA CYS A 288 6.93 5.92 -18.23
C CYS A 288 6.57 6.00 -19.73
N SER A 289 7.60 6.08 -20.57
CA SER A 289 7.46 6.06 -22.03
C SER A 289 7.20 4.64 -22.56
N GLU A 290 6.74 4.56 -23.81
CA GLU A 290 6.52 3.27 -24.50
C GLU A 290 7.76 2.38 -24.50
N ASP A 291 8.95 2.92 -24.80
CA ASP A 291 10.21 2.17 -24.77
C ASP A 291 10.51 1.57 -23.39
N ALA A 292 10.14 2.28 -22.32
CA ALA A 292 10.29 1.78 -20.96
C ALA A 292 9.32 0.63 -20.69
N LEU A 293 8.07 0.72 -21.14
CA LEU A 293 7.11 -0.39 -21.05
C LEU A 293 7.61 -1.63 -21.81
N VAL A 294 8.13 -1.46 -23.03
CA VAL A 294 8.72 -2.55 -23.81
C VAL A 294 9.86 -3.22 -23.03
N ARG A 295 10.73 -2.44 -22.37
CA ARG A 295 11.79 -3.00 -21.51
C ARG A 295 11.22 -3.77 -20.32
N MET A 296 10.21 -3.23 -19.63
CA MET A 296 9.54 -3.94 -18.53
C MET A 296 8.95 -5.27 -18.99
N VAL A 297 8.29 -5.30 -20.16
CA VAL A 297 7.75 -6.52 -20.76
C VAL A 297 8.86 -7.54 -21.04
N LYS A 298 9.96 -7.12 -21.69
CA LYS A 298 11.11 -7.99 -21.99
C LYS A 298 11.79 -8.56 -20.74
N LEU A 299 11.78 -7.81 -19.63
CA LEU A 299 12.30 -8.29 -18.34
C LEU A 299 11.36 -9.28 -17.63
N GLY A 300 10.18 -9.56 -18.18
CA GLY A 300 9.23 -10.52 -17.62
C GLY A 300 8.28 -9.94 -16.57
N VAL A 301 8.13 -8.62 -16.50
CA VAL A 301 7.24 -7.95 -15.52
C VAL A 301 5.80 -8.44 -15.65
N VAL A 302 5.30 -8.65 -16.88
CA VAL A 302 3.92 -9.10 -17.13
C VAL A 302 3.66 -10.45 -16.48
N ARG A 303 4.56 -11.42 -16.67
CA ARG A 303 4.43 -12.77 -16.08
C ARG A 303 4.47 -12.70 -14.56
N LEU A 304 5.39 -11.92 -14.01
CA LEU A 304 5.51 -11.71 -12.57
C LEU A 304 4.22 -11.13 -11.99
N ALA A 305 3.72 -10.04 -12.58
CA ALA A 305 2.51 -9.38 -12.11
C ALA A 305 1.27 -10.27 -12.25
N ALA A 306 1.16 -11.07 -13.31
CA ALA A 306 0.05 -12.02 -13.46
C ALA A 306 0.04 -13.10 -12.37
N ASN A 307 1.20 -13.61 -11.98
CA ASN A 307 1.30 -14.57 -10.87
C ASN A 307 0.88 -13.92 -9.54
N HIS A 308 1.27 -12.66 -9.30
CA HIS A 308 0.92 -11.94 -8.08
C HIS A 308 -0.51 -11.39 -8.05
N ALA A 309 -1.18 -11.28 -9.21
CA ALA A 309 -2.58 -10.88 -9.28
C ALA A 309 -3.53 -11.89 -8.62
N LEU A 310 -3.08 -13.13 -8.36
CA LEU A 310 -3.85 -14.12 -7.61
C LEU A 310 -3.34 -14.30 -6.17
N SER A 311 -2.53 -13.36 -5.68
CA SER A 311 -2.04 -13.37 -4.30
C SER A 311 -3.20 -13.28 -3.30
N ALA A 312 -3.08 -14.01 -2.19
CA ALA A 312 -3.99 -13.87 -1.05
C ALA A 312 -3.91 -12.47 -0.41
N ASN A 313 -2.80 -11.76 -0.61
CA ASN A 313 -2.64 -10.39 -0.15
C ASN A 313 -3.32 -9.41 -1.12
N LYS A 314 -4.44 -8.83 -0.67
CA LYS A 314 -5.28 -7.90 -1.46
C LYS A 314 -4.50 -6.71 -2.00
N HIS A 315 -3.50 -6.21 -1.28
CA HIS A 315 -2.68 -5.10 -1.76
C HIS A 315 -1.76 -5.55 -2.90
N VAL A 316 -1.04 -6.66 -2.72
CA VAL A 316 -0.19 -7.25 -3.77
C VAL A 316 -1.01 -7.52 -5.02
N GLN A 317 -2.19 -8.12 -4.87
CA GLN A 317 -3.11 -8.36 -5.97
C GLN A 317 -3.54 -7.06 -6.67
N ARG A 318 -3.90 -6.02 -5.93
CA ARG A 318 -4.28 -4.71 -6.47
C ARG A 318 -3.15 -4.06 -7.26
N GLU A 319 -1.95 -3.97 -6.67
CA GLU A 319 -0.79 -3.35 -7.33
C GLU A 319 -0.35 -4.16 -8.55
N SER A 320 -0.48 -5.48 -8.51
CA SER A 320 -0.20 -6.36 -9.65
C SER A 320 -1.20 -6.14 -10.79
N ALA A 321 -2.49 -6.04 -10.48
CA ALA A 321 -3.51 -5.71 -11.47
C ALA A 321 -3.29 -4.31 -12.08
N ARG A 322 -2.90 -3.34 -11.25
CA ARG A 322 -2.55 -1.97 -11.69
C ARG A 322 -1.31 -1.97 -12.61
N LEU A 323 -0.27 -2.69 -12.22
CA LEU A 323 0.94 -2.89 -13.02
C LEU A 323 0.63 -3.51 -14.38
N LEU A 324 -0.14 -4.59 -14.42
CA LEU A 324 -0.57 -5.24 -15.67
C LEU A 324 -1.34 -4.27 -16.57
N ALA A 325 -2.32 -3.54 -16.02
CA ALA A 325 -3.08 -2.56 -16.78
C ALA A 325 -2.17 -1.45 -17.35
N GLY A 326 -1.14 -1.03 -16.61
CA GLY A 326 -0.10 -0.11 -17.06
C GLY A 326 0.72 -0.68 -18.23
N CYS A 327 1.19 -1.92 -18.11
CA CYS A 327 1.94 -2.63 -19.16
C CYS A 327 1.09 -2.84 -20.42
N CYS A 328 -0.21 -3.10 -20.32
CA CYS A 328 -1.10 -3.26 -21.47
C CYS A 328 -1.26 -1.99 -22.32
N ARG A 329 -0.70 -0.84 -21.92
CA ARG A 329 -0.65 0.35 -22.77
C ARG A 329 0.41 0.26 -23.86
N CYS A 330 1.29 -0.72 -23.75
CA CYS A 330 2.31 -1.00 -24.74
C CYS A 330 1.70 -1.64 -26.00
N ASP A 331 2.08 -1.14 -27.18
CA ASP A 331 1.67 -1.66 -28.48
C ASP A 331 2.48 -2.91 -28.89
N SER A 332 3.59 -3.18 -28.21
CA SER A 332 4.36 -4.42 -28.42
C SER A 332 3.61 -5.63 -27.86
N LYS A 333 3.84 -6.82 -28.45
CA LYS A 333 3.32 -8.08 -27.93
C LYS A 333 3.71 -8.23 -26.45
N LEU A 334 2.71 -8.20 -25.56
CA LEU A 334 2.88 -8.26 -24.10
C LEU A 334 3.52 -9.57 -23.65
N CYS A 335 3.33 -10.64 -24.43
CA CYS A 335 3.90 -11.96 -24.25
C CYS A 335 3.77 -12.74 -25.58
N GLY A 336 4.35 -13.94 -25.64
CA GLY A 336 4.16 -14.82 -26.80
C GLY A 336 2.72 -15.35 -26.88
N ASP A 337 2.24 -15.69 -28.07
CA ASP A 337 0.83 -16.04 -28.31
C ASP A 337 0.33 -17.18 -27.40
N ALA A 338 1.16 -18.21 -27.15
CA ALA A 338 0.82 -19.30 -26.21
C ALA A 338 0.70 -18.85 -24.74
N GLU A 339 1.39 -17.78 -24.35
CA GLU A 339 1.33 -17.22 -22.99
C GLU A 339 0.10 -16.33 -22.82
N VAL A 340 -0.42 -15.75 -23.91
CA VAL A 340 -1.61 -14.88 -23.88
C VAL A 340 -2.83 -15.64 -23.38
N ASP A 341 -3.06 -16.87 -23.87
CA ASP A 341 -4.21 -17.68 -23.47
C ASP A 341 -4.14 -18.09 -21.99
N GLU A 342 -2.97 -18.54 -21.53
CA GLU A 342 -2.75 -18.89 -20.11
C GLU A 342 -2.97 -17.67 -19.21
N LEU A 343 -2.45 -16.51 -19.61
CA LEU A 343 -2.62 -15.25 -18.88
C LEU A 343 -4.09 -14.81 -18.89
N CYS A 344 -4.79 -14.91 -20.01
CA CYS A 344 -6.21 -14.58 -20.09
C CYS A 344 -7.03 -15.45 -19.12
N GLN A 345 -6.82 -16.76 -19.14
CA GLN A 345 -7.53 -17.68 -18.26
C GLN A 345 -7.28 -17.37 -16.78
N LYS A 346 -6.03 -17.06 -16.40
CA LYS A 346 -5.71 -16.65 -15.02
C LYS A 346 -6.38 -15.33 -14.64
N LEU A 347 -6.36 -14.34 -15.54
CA LEU A 347 -6.82 -12.98 -15.26
C LEU A 347 -8.35 -12.81 -15.37
N GLU A 348 -9.05 -13.75 -16.00
CA GLU A 348 -10.52 -13.83 -15.97
C GLU A 348 -11.07 -13.92 -14.54
N GLN A 349 -10.35 -14.56 -13.63
CA GLN A 349 -10.71 -14.61 -12.20
C GLN A 349 -10.80 -13.21 -11.59
N LEU A 350 -9.98 -12.26 -12.05
CA LEU A 350 -10.03 -10.88 -11.57
C LEU A 350 -11.34 -10.17 -11.96
N GLN A 351 -11.97 -10.54 -13.07
CA GLN A 351 -13.21 -9.91 -13.55
C GLN A 351 -14.42 -10.17 -12.66
N THR A 352 -14.36 -11.20 -11.82
CA THR A 352 -15.39 -11.53 -10.83
C THR A 352 -15.00 -11.12 -9.41
N HIS A 353 -13.84 -10.47 -9.25
CA HIS A 353 -13.32 -10.10 -7.95
C HIS A 353 -14.23 -9.06 -7.24
N PRO A 354 -14.50 -9.21 -5.92
CA PRO A 354 -15.38 -8.30 -5.19
C PRO A 354 -14.86 -6.86 -5.10
N ASN A 355 -13.53 -6.69 -5.14
CA ASN A 355 -12.93 -5.35 -5.21
C ASN A 355 -13.09 -4.76 -6.63
N ALA A 356 -13.86 -3.68 -6.74
CA ALA A 356 -14.17 -3.03 -8.01
C ALA A 356 -12.94 -2.57 -8.82
N MET A 357 -11.83 -2.23 -8.15
CA MET A 357 -10.60 -1.80 -8.82
C MET A 357 -9.91 -2.96 -9.54
N ILE A 358 -9.73 -4.08 -8.81
CA ILE A 358 -9.16 -5.31 -9.36
C ILE A 358 -10.05 -5.81 -10.51
N GLN A 359 -11.37 -5.74 -10.32
CA GLN A 359 -12.36 -6.10 -11.33
C GLN A 359 -12.24 -5.27 -12.61
N LYS A 360 -12.12 -3.95 -12.46
CA LYS A 360 -11.95 -3.03 -13.58
C LYS A 360 -10.65 -3.32 -14.33
N HIS A 361 -9.53 -3.45 -13.64
CA HIS A 361 -8.24 -3.76 -14.26
C HIS A 361 -8.26 -5.14 -14.93
N GLY A 362 -8.85 -6.15 -14.30
CA GLY A 362 -9.04 -7.47 -14.90
C GLY A 362 -9.75 -7.42 -16.26
N ARG A 363 -10.85 -6.66 -16.36
CA ARG A 363 -11.56 -6.45 -17.64
C ARG A 363 -10.72 -5.71 -18.66
N GLU A 364 -10.02 -4.65 -18.27
CA GLU A 364 -9.14 -3.88 -19.15
C GLU A 364 -8.01 -4.74 -19.72
N ILE A 365 -7.38 -5.56 -18.87
CA ILE A 365 -6.25 -6.42 -19.26
C ILE A 365 -6.72 -7.53 -20.21
N VAL A 366 -7.75 -8.30 -19.86
CA VAL A 366 -8.25 -9.40 -20.71
C VAL A 366 -8.79 -8.87 -22.03
N GLY A 367 -9.49 -7.73 -22.01
CA GLY A 367 -10.00 -7.09 -23.23
C GLY A 367 -8.90 -6.62 -24.18
N LYS A 368 -7.71 -6.31 -23.68
CA LYS A 368 -6.55 -5.96 -24.49
C LYS A 368 -5.76 -7.19 -24.95
N LEU A 369 -5.54 -8.16 -24.06
CA LEU A 369 -4.84 -9.40 -24.41
C LEU A 369 -5.53 -10.16 -25.53
N ARG A 370 -6.88 -10.19 -25.56
CA ARG A 370 -7.65 -10.84 -26.64
C ARG A 370 -7.63 -10.09 -27.98
N LYS A 371 -7.19 -8.83 -27.99
CA LYS A 371 -7.10 -8.00 -29.21
C LYS A 371 -5.69 -7.96 -29.81
N ALA A 372 -4.68 -8.19 -28.98
CA ALA A 372 -3.29 -8.34 -29.38
C ALA A 372 -3.08 -9.73 -30.00
#